data_AF-A0A1T5BJK4-F1
#
_entry.id   AF-A0A1T5BJK4-F1
#
_cell.length_a   1.000
_cell.length_b   1.000
_cell.length_c   1.000
_cell.angle_alpha   90.00
_cell.angle_beta   90.00
_cell.angle_gamma   90.00
#
_symmetry.space_group_name_H-M   'P 1'
#
loop_
_entity.id
_entity.type
_entity.pdbx_description
1 polymer ?
#
loop_
_entity_poly.entity_id
_entity_poly.type
_entity_poly.pdbx_seq_one_letter_code
_entity_poly.pdbx_strand_id
1 'polypeptide(L)'
;MAKYTFTYHQEIGHQGQSLVPHFPGGRSGVTIGPGYDMGHRTPQEIYTDLTNAGIDPETAYALIDAADKTGPEAASWVAERGGIFITEQQQRSLFENVLVPEYEQRTIDQIASFVSSHADSVPENVDWDSLSGRQKQILFDYVYNTGSLARFPELTTAVLNEDWDTVSIHYERFSDDQPLVYRNEMFYREFLDPEYVHKKEEEAEIGNANNQPVAEDQLLDQQIDELYSEDELAENTDDVQAKDSDEWYEHI
;
A
#
# COMPACT_ATOMS: atom_id res chain seq x y z
N MET A 1 14.45 -6.16 2.35
CA MET A 1 13.39 -5.74 1.41
C MET A 1 12.09 -6.28 1.95
N ALA A 2 11.05 -5.45 1.96
CA ALA A 2 9.73 -5.88 2.40
C ALA A 2 9.16 -6.93 1.43
N LYS A 3 8.29 -7.82 1.92
CA LYS A 3 7.67 -8.85 1.06
C LYS A 3 6.77 -8.23 -0.03
N TYR A 4 6.12 -7.11 0.30
CA TYR A 4 5.24 -6.35 -0.59
C TYR A 4 5.78 -4.94 -0.80
N THR A 5 6.99 -4.86 -1.35
CA THR A 5 7.72 -3.61 -1.57
C THR A 5 6.91 -2.59 -2.36
N PHE A 6 6.18 -3.01 -3.40
CA PHE A 6 5.32 -2.10 -4.17
C PHE A 6 4.28 -1.41 -3.29
N THR A 7 3.46 -2.19 -2.56
CA THR A 7 2.43 -1.66 -1.67
C THR A 7 3.04 -0.81 -0.56
N TYR A 8 4.14 -1.25 0.05
CA TYR A 8 4.82 -0.46 1.08
C TYR A 8 5.18 0.96 0.61
N HIS A 9 5.80 1.10 -0.57
CA HIS A 9 6.22 2.40 -1.09
C HIS A 9 5.02 3.29 -1.48
N GLN A 10 3.92 2.69 -1.95
CA GLN A 10 2.69 3.43 -2.22
C GLN A 10 2.08 4.03 -0.94
N GLU A 11 2.22 3.34 0.19
CA GLU A 11 1.57 3.71 1.45
C GLU A 11 2.38 4.70 2.29
N ILE A 12 3.72 4.70 2.21
CA ILE A 12 4.54 5.65 2.98
C ILE A 12 4.57 7.06 2.36
N GLY A 13 4.31 7.17 1.06
CA GLY A 13 4.39 8.43 0.30
C GLY A 13 5.77 9.11 0.37
N HIS A 14 5.86 10.34 -0.13
CA HIS A 14 7.15 11.05 -0.33
C HIS A 14 7.47 12.11 0.73
N GLN A 15 6.58 12.33 1.71
CA GLN A 15 6.69 13.47 2.64
C GLN A 15 6.79 13.08 4.11
N GLY A 16 7.08 11.82 4.41
CA GLY A 16 7.26 11.34 5.80
C GLY A 16 6.00 11.43 6.67
N GLN A 17 4.82 11.63 6.07
CA GLN A 17 3.53 11.68 6.76
C GLN A 17 3.24 10.37 7.52
N SER A 18 3.72 9.24 6.99
CA SER A 18 3.63 7.93 7.63
C SER A 18 4.45 7.84 8.94
N LEU A 19 5.46 8.67 9.15
CA LEU A 19 6.31 8.62 10.35
C LEU A 19 5.67 9.26 11.58
N VAL A 20 4.52 9.90 11.42
CA VAL A 20 3.77 10.57 12.48
C VAL A 20 2.32 10.09 12.50
N PRO A 21 1.66 10.10 13.67
CA PRO A 21 0.22 9.89 13.73
C PRO A 21 -0.51 10.94 12.88
N HIS A 22 -1.40 10.49 12.01
CA HIS A 22 -2.23 11.33 11.17
C HIS A 22 -3.66 10.77 11.10
N PHE A 23 -4.59 11.55 10.58
CA PHE A 23 -5.96 11.10 10.32
C PHE A 23 -6.17 11.17 8.81
N PRO A 24 -6.26 10.03 8.11
CA PRO A 24 -6.47 10.03 6.66
C PRO A 24 -7.79 10.74 6.33
N GLY A 25 -8.89 10.33 6.95
CA GLY A 25 -10.17 11.03 6.94
C GLY A 25 -11.36 10.06 6.96
N GLY A 26 -12.56 10.55 6.65
CA GLY A 26 -13.78 9.74 6.59
C GLY A 26 -14.03 8.91 7.86
N ARG A 27 -14.08 7.58 7.71
CA ARG A 27 -14.32 6.62 8.80
C ARG A 27 -13.03 6.05 9.41
N SER A 28 -11.86 6.46 8.93
CA SER A 28 -10.57 5.99 9.45
C SER A 28 -10.36 6.42 10.90
N GLY A 29 -9.45 5.74 11.58
CA GLY A 29 -8.91 6.16 12.86
C GLY A 29 -7.62 6.94 12.74
N VAL A 30 -6.99 7.15 13.90
CA VAL A 30 -5.61 7.65 13.94
C VAL A 30 -4.72 6.58 13.30
N THR A 31 -3.93 6.98 12.31
CA THR A 31 -3.12 6.10 11.48
C THR A 31 -1.65 6.47 11.62
N ILE A 32 -0.77 5.46 11.61
CA ILE A 32 0.68 5.65 11.58
C ILE A 32 1.32 4.59 10.66
N GLY A 33 2.54 4.85 10.19
CA GLY A 33 3.22 3.98 9.23
C GLY A 33 2.44 3.87 7.92
N PRO A 34 2.63 2.77 7.17
CA PRO A 34 1.95 2.54 5.90
C PRO A 34 0.51 2.06 6.12
N GLY A 35 -0.32 2.82 6.83
CA GLY A 35 -1.75 2.50 6.99
C GLY A 35 -2.12 1.67 8.24
N TYR A 36 -1.31 1.68 9.30
CA TYR A 36 -1.71 1.07 10.57
C TYR A 36 -2.76 1.94 11.29
N ASP A 37 -4.04 1.62 11.04
CA ASP A 37 -5.20 2.30 11.63
C ASP A 37 -5.49 1.76 13.04
N MET A 38 -5.54 2.67 14.03
CA MET A 38 -5.81 2.36 15.44
C MET A 38 -7.29 2.43 15.82
N GLY A 39 -8.16 2.96 14.96
CA GLY A 39 -9.58 3.18 15.24
C GLY A 39 -10.42 1.89 15.31
N HIS A 40 -9.88 0.76 14.88
CA HIS A 40 -10.51 -0.56 14.99
C HIS A 40 -9.68 -1.57 15.79
N ARG A 41 -8.69 -1.08 16.54
CA ARG A 41 -7.82 -1.88 17.38
C ARG A 41 -8.03 -1.54 18.84
N THR A 42 -7.97 -2.55 19.69
CA THR A 42 -7.99 -2.37 21.13
C THR A 42 -6.67 -1.77 21.62
N PRO A 43 -6.65 -1.11 22.80
CA PRO A 43 -5.43 -0.61 23.42
C PRO A 43 -4.31 -1.67 23.55
N GLN A 44 -4.69 -2.92 23.83
CA GLN A 44 -3.73 -4.01 23.99
C GLN A 44 -3.12 -4.43 22.65
N GLU A 45 -3.92 -4.51 21.58
CA GLU A 45 -3.41 -4.79 20.23
C GLU A 45 -2.43 -3.70 19.81
N ILE A 46 -2.80 -2.42 19.99
CA ILE A 46 -1.93 -1.29 19.67
C ILE A 46 -0.59 -1.39 20.40
N TYR A 47 -0.62 -1.61 21.72
CA TYR A 47 0.62 -1.73 22.47
C TYR A 47 1.50 -2.90 21.99
N THR A 48 0.90 -4.07 21.76
CA THR A 48 1.62 -5.26 21.32
C THR A 48 2.19 -5.08 19.91
N ASP A 49 1.41 -4.58 18.96
CA ASP A 49 1.82 -4.39 17.57
C ASP A 49 2.96 -3.38 17.46
N LEU A 50 2.84 -2.23 18.14
CA LEU A 50 3.87 -1.19 18.12
C LEU A 50 5.17 -1.65 18.78
N THR A 51 5.09 -2.33 19.94
CA THR A 51 6.31 -2.82 20.61
C THR A 51 6.98 -3.97 19.83
N ASN A 52 6.21 -4.82 19.16
CA ASN A 52 6.76 -5.82 18.23
C ASN A 52 7.42 -5.18 17.01
N ALA A 53 6.96 -4.01 16.58
CA ALA A 53 7.59 -3.21 15.54
C ALA A 53 8.84 -2.43 16.02
N GLY A 54 9.25 -2.61 17.29
CA GLY A 54 10.43 -1.96 17.87
C GLY A 54 10.19 -0.51 18.32
N ILE A 55 8.93 -0.08 18.42
CA ILE A 55 8.56 1.20 19.04
C ILE A 55 8.70 1.06 20.55
N ASP A 56 9.33 2.04 21.19
CA ASP A 56 9.59 1.95 22.62
C ASP A 56 8.27 1.93 23.41
N PRO A 57 8.24 1.27 24.58
CA PRO A 57 7.02 1.14 25.36
C PRO A 57 6.36 2.46 25.73
N GLU A 58 7.12 3.54 25.97
CA GLU A 58 6.56 4.84 26.36
C GLU A 58 5.78 5.47 25.19
N THR A 59 6.36 5.46 23.99
CA THR A 59 5.69 5.89 22.76
C THR A 59 4.48 5.00 22.44
N ALA A 60 4.61 3.67 22.56
CA ALA A 60 3.50 2.75 22.36
C ALA A 60 2.35 3.00 23.35
N TYR A 61 2.66 3.24 24.63
CA TYR A 61 1.67 3.62 25.64
C TYR A 61 0.99 4.95 25.34
N ALA A 62 1.68 5.93 24.76
CA ALA A 62 1.06 7.19 24.37
C ALA A 62 0.03 7.02 23.23
N LEU A 63 0.22 6.02 22.37
CA LEU A 63 -0.62 5.74 21.21
C LEU A 63 -1.87 4.89 21.52
N ILE A 64 -1.90 4.15 22.63
CA ILE A 64 -3.08 3.31 22.96
C ILE A 64 -4.36 4.13 23.18
N ASP A 65 -4.21 5.40 23.59
CA ASP A 65 -5.34 6.32 23.76
C ASP A 65 -6.04 6.65 22.43
N ALA A 66 -5.42 6.32 21.29
CA ALA A 66 -6.01 6.46 19.96
C ALA A 66 -6.98 5.32 19.59
N ALA A 67 -7.02 4.25 20.41
CA ALA A 67 -7.94 3.13 20.22
C ALA A 67 -9.39 3.60 20.07
N ASP A 68 -10.12 2.95 19.17
CA ASP A 68 -11.54 3.19 18.90
C ASP A 68 -11.90 4.61 18.39
N LYS A 69 -10.91 5.51 18.26
CA LYS A 69 -11.12 6.87 17.76
C LYS A 69 -11.20 6.84 16.25
N THR A 70 -12.32 7.33 15.71
CA THR A 70 -12.56 7.45 14.27
C THR A 70 -13.15 8.80 13.93
N GLY A 71 -13.03 9.22 12.67
CA GLY A 71 -13.67 10.45 12.18
C GLY A 71 -13.25 11.69 12.99
N PRO A 72 -14.18 12.54 13.43
CA PRO A 72 -13.87 13.76 14.19
C PRO A 72 -13.06 13.53 15.47
N GLU A 73 -13.20 12.38 16.13
CA GLU A 73 -12.41 12.06 17.33
C GLU A 73 -10.94 11.78 17.00
N ALA A 74 -10.67 11.11 15.88
CA ALA A 74 -9.32 10.86 15.40
C ALA A 74 -8.64 12.18 14.97
N ALA A 75 -9.37 13.03 14.24
CA ALA A 75 -8.89 14.37 13.87
C ALA A 75 -8.51 15.21 15.11
N SER A 76 -9.38 15.21 16.13
CA SER A 76 -9.12 15.93 17.39
C SER A 76 -7.92 15.36 18.13
N TRP A 77 -7.80 14.04 18.19
CA TRP A 77 -6.67 13.37 18.84
C TRP A 77 -5.34 13.79 18.19
N VAL A 78 -5.25 13.77 16.85
CA VAL A 78 -4.03 14.15 16.12
C VAL A 78 -3.69 15.62 16.34
N ALA A 79 -4.68 16.52 16.33
CA ALA A 79 -4.46 17.95 16.56
C ALA A 79 -3.95 18.25 17.99
N GLU A 80 -4.38 17.47 18.99
CA GLU A 80 -3.97 17.62 20.39
C GLU A 80 -2.66 16.90 20.71
N ARG A 81 -2.36 15.81 20.00
CA ARG A 81 -1.23 14.90 20.25
C ARG A 81 -0.17 15.07 19.16
N GLY A 82 0.70 16.06 19.34
CA GLY A 82 1.90 16.24 18.51
C GLY A 82 3.15 15.62 19.12
N GLY A 83 4.22 15.53 18.33
CA GLY A 83 5.56 15.18 18.83
C GLY A 83 5.87 13.69 18.95
N ILE A 84 4.99 12.83 18.44
CA ILE A 84 5.23 11.38 18.33
C ILE A 84 5.79 11.09 16.94
N PHE A 85 6.92 10.40 16.90
CA PHE A 85 7.58 10.01 15.66
C PHE A 85 7.99 8.54 15.75
N ILE A 86 7.86 7.82 14.64
CA ILE A 86 8.49 6.52 14.45
C ILE A 86 9.59 6.63 13.40
N THR A 87 10.53 5.70 13.43
CA THR A 87 11.61 5.61 12.44
C THR A 87 11.15 4.84 11.21
N GLU A 88 11.86 5.01 10.09
CA GLU A 88 11.67 4.21 8.88
C GLU A 88 11.74 2.70 9.16
N GLN A 89 12.67 2.29 10.03
CA GLN A 89 12.80 0.90 10.44
C GLN A 89 11.58 0.41 11.23
N GLN A 90 11.01 1.25 12.10
CA GLN A 90 9.82 0.91 12.87
C GLN A 90 8.58 0.82 11.97
N GLN A 91 8.35 1.78 11.06
CA GLN A 91 7.22 1.67 10.13
C GLN A 91 7.33 0.45 9.20
N ARG A 92 8.55 0.09 8.78
CA ARG A 92 8.81 -1.11 7.99
C ARG A 92 8.52 -2.37 8.81
N SER A 93 8.95 -2.40 10.07
CA SER A 93 8.68 -3.51 10.97
C SER A 93 7.19 -3.65 11.28
N LEU A 94 6.46 -2.53 11.40
CA LEU A 94 5.01 -2.50 11.56
C LEU A 94 4.30 -3.06 10.33
N PHE A 95 4.77 -2.71 9.13
CA PHE A 95 4.25 -3.28 7.90
C PHE A 95 4.51 -4.80 7.82
N GLU A 96 5.77 -5.21 7.90
CA GLU A 96 6.19 -6.59 7.66
C GLU A 96 5.67 -7.57 8.72
N ASN A 97 5.65 -7.16 9.99
CA ASN A 97 5.35 -8.08 11.10
C ASN A 97 3.89 -8.04 11.54
N VAL A 98 3.14 -6.98 11.21
CA VAL A 98 1.76 -6.81 11.67
C VAL A 98 0.80 -6.76 10.48
N LEU A 99 0.98 -5.81 9.58
CA LEU A 99 0.02 -5.58 8.49
C LEU A 99 0.10 -6.66 7.41
N VAL A 100 1.30 -7.08 7.02
CA VAL A 100 1.48 -8.10 5.98
C VAL A 100 0.80 -9.42 6.34
N PRO A 101 1.01 -10.03 7.53
CA PRO A 101 0.30 -11.25 7.91
C PRO A 101 -1.23 -11.11 7.89
N GLU A 102 -1.76 -9.97 8.35
CA GLU A 102 -3.20 -9.70 8.36
C GLU A 102 -3.77 -9.62 6.93
N TYR A 103 -3.15 -8.83 6.07
CA TYR A 103 -3.63 -8.59 4.72
C TYR A 103 -3.37 -9.77 3.78
N GLU A 104 -2.32 -10.58 4.02
CA GLU A 104 -2.16 -11.85 3.32
C GLU A 104 -3.31 -12.80 3.62
N GLN A 105 -3.65 -12.97 4.90
CA GLN A 105 -4.77 -13.83 5.26
C GLN A 105 -6.10 -13.33 4.66
N ARG A 106 -6.34 -12.02 4.71
CA ARG A 106 -7.51 -11.41 4.05
C ARG A 106 -7.50 -11.65 2.54
N THR A 107 -6.34 -11.57 1.90
CA THR A 107 -6.19 -11.81 0.46
C THR A 107 -6.49 -13.27 0.11
N ILE A 108 -5.97 -14.22 0.89
CA ILE A 108 -6.23 -15.65 0.76
C ILE A 108 -7.74 -15.92 0.86
N ASP A 109 -8.39 -15.39 1.89
CA ASP A 109 -9.83 -15.57 2.10
C ASP A 109 -10.66 -15.00 0.94
N GLN A 110 -10.27 -13.83 0.43
CA GLN A 110 -10.93 -13.21 -0.72
C GLN A 110 -10.72 -13.99 -2.02
N ILE A 111 -9.52 -14.51 -2.29
CA ILE A 111 -9.25 -15.38 -3.44
C ILE A 111 -10.14 -16.62 -3.36
N ALA A 112 -10.20 -17.29 -2.20
CA ALA A 112 -11.03 -18.49 -2.02
C ALA A 112 -12.52 -18.20 -2.28
N SER A 113 -13.03 -17.07 -1.78
CA SER A 113 -14.40 -16.63 -2.03
C SER A 113 -14.64 -16.27 -3.50
N PHE A 114 -13.66 -15.60 -4.15
CA PHE A 114 -13.75 -15.18 -5.54
C PHE A 114 -13.77 -16.37 -6.49
N VAL A 115 -12.83 -17.31 -6.33
CA VAL A 115 -12.72 -18.55 -7.11
C VAL A 115 -14.00 -19.38 -7.01
N SER A 116 -14.57 -19.51 -5.80
CA SER A 116 -15.83 -20.22 -5.58
C SER A 116 -17.00 -19.62 -6.39
N SER A 117 -16.95 -18.31 -6.68
CA SER A 117 -18.00 -17.59 -7.40
C SER A 117 -17.72 -17.45 -8.91
N HIS A 118 -16.49 -17.74 -9.35
CA HIS A 118 -16.02 -17.55 -10.73
C HIS A 118 -15.28 -18.79 -11.28
N ALA A 119 -15.65 -19.98 -10.80
CA ALA A 119 -14.93 -21.23 -11.08
C ALA A 119 -14.72 -21.53 -12.57
N ASP A 120 -15.64 -21.10 -13.44
CA ASP A 120 -15.54 -21.31 -14.89
C ASP A 120 -14.58 -20.34 -15.61
N SER A 121 -14.05 -19.33 -14.91
CA SER A 121 -13.25 -18.23 -15.49
C SER A 121 -11.82 -18.15 -14.93
N VAL A 122 -11.49 -18.98 -13.95
CA VAL A 122 -10.16 -19.01 -13.29
C VAL A 122 -9.55 -20.40 -13.41
N PRO A 123 -8.22 -20.55 -13.23
CA PRO A 123 -7.58 -21.86 -13.30
C PRO A 123 -8.14 -22.85 -12.27
N GLU A 124 -8.08 -24.14 -12.59
CA GLU A 124 -8.39 -25.18 -11.61
C GLU A 124 -7.33 -25.18 -10.48
N ASN A 125 -7.77 -25.29 -9.23
CA ASN A 125 -6.91 -25.38 -8.05
C ASN A 125 -6.02 -24.14 -7.78
N VAL A 126 -6.56 -22.92 -7.96
CA VAL A 126 -5.92 -21.70 -7.47
C VAL A 126 -5.68 -21.82 -5.97
N ASP A 127 -4.39 -21.82 -5.60
CA ASP A 127 -3.92 -21.82 -4.22
C ASP A 127 -2.88 -20.72 -4.04
N TRP A 128 -2.90 -20.06 -2.88
CA TRP A 128 -2.00 -18.93 -2.62
C TRP A 128 -0.54 -19.31 -2.78
N ASP A 129 -0.11 -20.47 -2.28
CA ASP A 129 1.28 -20.87 -2.36
C ASP A 129 1.73 -21.12 -3.81
N SER A 130 0.81 -21.52 -4.68
CA SER A 130 1.06 -21.74 -6.11
C SER A 130 1.20 -20.47 -6.95
N LEU A 131 0.69 -19.32 -6.47
CA LEU A 131 0.74 -18.07 -7.22
C LEU A 131 2.17 -17.52 -7.34
N SER A 132 2.46 -16.92 -8.49
CA SER A 132 3.72 -16.23 -8.76
C SER A 132 3.88 -14.99 -7.87
N GLY A 133 5.12 -14.52 -7.70
CA GLY A 133 5.40 -13.32 -6.90
C GLY A 133 4.64 -12.09 -7.40
N ARG A 134 4.52 -11.94 -8.74
CA ARG A 134 3.77 -10.87 -9.39
C ARG A 134 2.28 -10.93 -9.08
N GLN A 135 1.66 -12.11 -9.18
CA GLN A 135 0.26 -12.32 -8.79
C GLN A 135 0.02 -11.96 -7.32
N LYS A 136 0.88 -12.45 -6.41
CA LYS A 136 0.78 -12.17 -4.97
C LYS A 136 0.88 -10.67 -4.68
N GLN A 137 1.82 -9.96 -5.30
CA GLN A 137 1.97 -8.52 -5.10
C GLN A 137 0.74 -7.74 -5.56
N ILE A 138 0.23 -8.02 -6.76
CA ILE A 138 -0.94 -7.33 -7.32
C ILE A 138 -2.19 -7.59 -6.46
N LEU A 139 -2.48 -8.87 -6.15
CA LEU A 139 -3.67 -9.23 -5.39
C LEU A 139 -3.62 -8.67 -3.95
N PHE A 140 -2.46 -8.73 -3.30
CA PHE A 140 -2.24 -8.11 -2.00
C PHE A 140 -2.47 -6.60 -2.07
N ASP A 141 -1.87 -5.91 -3.05
CA ASP A 141 -2.01 -4.46 -3.22
C ASP A 141 -3.46 -4.02 -3.36
N TYR A 142 -4.25 -4.76 -4.15
CA TYR A 142 -5.67 -4.45 -4.32
C TYR A 142 -6.48 -4.68 -3.04
N VAL A 143 -6.24 -5.76 -2.33
CA VAL A 143 -6.90 -5.99 -1.04
C VAL A 143 -6.52 -4.92 -0.02
N TYR A 144 -5.24 -4.51 -0.01
CA TYR A 144 -4.72 -3.47 0.85
C TYR A 144 -5.37 -2.12 0.59
N ASN A 145 -5.32 -1.65 -0.66
CA ASN A 145 -5.72 -0.31 -1.06
C ASN A 145 -7.23 -0.14 -1.30
N THR A 146 -7.92 -1.19 -1.70
CA THR A 146 -9.32 -1.10 -2.17
C THR A 146 -10.30 -1.92 -1.34
N GLY A 147 -9.78 -2.77 -0.45
CA GLY A 147 -10.53 -3.60 0.48
C GLY A 147 -11.17 -4.85 -0.13
N SER A 148 -11.37 -4.94 -1.45
CA SER A 148 -12.05 -6.09 -2.05
C SER A 148 -11.67 -6.40 -3.49
N LEU A 149 -11.23 -7.63 -3.76
CA LEU A 149 -11.02 -8.17 -5.11
C LEU A 149 -12.33 -8.27 -5.92
N ALA A 150 -13.46 -8.49 -5.26
CA ALA A 150 -14.76 -8.61 -5.93
C ALA A 150 -15.23 -7.30 -6.58
N ARG A 151 -14.64 -6.16 -6.21
CA ARG A 151 -14.88 -4.86 -6.87
C ARG A 151 -14.17 -4.76 -8.23
N PHE A 152 -13.21 -5.64 -8.51
CA PHE A 152 -12.38 -5.66 -9.71
C PHE A 152 -12.38 -7.07 -10.34
N PRO A 153 -13.54 -7.61 -10.74
CA PRO A 153 -13.63 -9.00 -11.17
C PRO A 153 -12.83 -9.28 -12.45
N GLU A 154 -12.84 -8.40 -13.44
CA GLU A 154 -12.08 -8.57 -14.69
C GLU A 154 -10.57 -8.61 -14.43
N LEU A 155 -10.08 -7.65 -13.64
CA LEU A 155 -8.68 -7.61 -13.22
C LEU A 155 -8.31 -8.86 -12.41
N THR A 156 -9.10 -9.21 -11.39
CA THR A 156 -8.80 -10.34 -10.51
C THR A 156 -8.71 -11.63 -11.31
N THR A 157 -9.67 -11.86 -12.22
CA THR A 157 -9.65 -12.99 -13.15
C THR A 157 -8.42 -12.96 -14.05
N ALA A 158 -8.07 -11.80 -14.63
CA ALA A 158 -6.91 -11.67 -15.51
C ALA A 158 -5.60 -11.96 -14.77
N VAL A 159 -5.41 -11.45 -13.55
CA VAL A 159 -4.23 -11.71 -12.71
C VAL A 159 -4.13 -13.21 -12.39
N LEU A 160 -5.22 -13.86 -12.00
CA LEU A 160 -5.22 -15.30 -11.69
C LEU A 160 -4.89 -16.16 -12.91
N ASN A 161 -5.22 -15.71 -14.12
CA ASN A 161 -4.88 -16.38 -15.38
C ASN A 161 -3.53 -15.95 -15.98
N GLU A 162 -2.81 -15.01 -15.34
CA GLU A 162 -1.62 -14.37 -15.91
C GLU A 162 -1.86 -13.73 -17.30
N ASP A 163 -3.08 -13.25 -17.54
CA ASP A 163 -3.47 -12.52 -18.74
C ASP A 163 -3.11 -11.03 -18.60
N TRP A 164 -1.82 -10.74 -18.77
CA TRP A 164 -1.27 -9.41 -18.54
C TRP A 164 -1.80 -8.34 -19.52
N ASP A 165 -2.24 -8.76 -20.72
CA ASP A 165 -2.89 -7.86 -21.67
C ASP A 165 -4.22 -7.36 -21.09
N THR A 166 -5.05 -8.27 -20.54
CA THR A 166 -6.30 -7.88 -19.87
C THR A 166 -6.03 -7.11 -18.57
N VAL A 167 -4.99 -7.46 -17.80
CA VAL A 167 -4.58 -6.66 -16.64
C VAL A 167 -4.29 -5.21 -17.04
N SER A 168 -3.60 -5.00 -18.16
CA SER A 168 -3.27 -3.65 -18.66
C SER A 168 -4.49 -2.79 -19.04
N ILE A 169 -5.64 -3.41 -19.27
CA ILE A 169 -6.89 -2.71 -19.59
C ILE A 169 -7.67 -2.33 -18.32
N HIS A 170 -7.52 -3.11 -17.24
CA HIS A 170 -8.39 -3.04 -16.05
C HIS A 170 -7.68 -2.61 -14.76
N TYR A 171 -6.39 -2.28 -14.80
CA TYR A 171 -5.63 -1.92 -13.59
C TYR A 171 -5.93 -0.50 -13.05
N GLU A 172 -6.53 0.38 -13.85
CA GLU A 172 -6.74 1.76 -13.41
C GLU A 172 -7.72 1.85 -12.24
N ARG A 173 -7.28 2.56 -11.20
CA ARG A 173 -8.08 2.86 -10.01
C ARG A 173 -8.55 4.30 -10.04
N PHE A 174 -9.74 4.53 -9.49
CA PHE A 174 -10.41 5.82 -9.46
C PHE A 174 -10.89 6.14 -8.04
N SER A 175 -10.90 7.43 -7.68
CA SER A 175 -11.56 8.00 -6.50
C SER A 175 -12.38 9.20 -6.96
N ASP A 176 -13.66 9.27 -6.60
CA ASP A 176 -14.56 10.36 -6.99
C ASP A 176 -14.53 10.67 -8.50
N ASP A 177 -14.58 9.60 -9.30
CA ASP A 177 -14.48 9.61 -10.77
C ASP A 177 -13.16 10.19 -11.33
N GLN A 178 -12.18 10.50 -10.46
CA GLN A 178 -10.83 10.91 -10.86
C GLN A 178 -9.86 9.72 -10.83
N PRO A 179 -9.01 9.56 -11.85
CA PRO A 179 -8.00 8.52 -11.85
C PRO A 179 -6.97 8.79 -10.75
N LEU A 180 -6.55 7.74 -10.06
CA LEU A 180 -5.43 7.79 -9.11
C LEU A 180 -4.10 7.74 -9.90
N VAL A 181 -3.80 8.82 -10.64
CA VAL A 181 -2.73 8.91 -11.65
C VAL A 181 -1.42 8.29 -11.15
N TYR A 182 -0.87 8.79 -10.05
CA TYR A 182 0.40 8.27 -9.50
C TYR A 182 0.35 6.76 -9.20
N ARG A 183 -0.70 6.30 -8.49
CA ARG A 183 -0.86 4.88 -8.16
C ARG A 183 -1.01 4.00 -9.40
N ASN A 184 -1.66 4.51 -10.45
CA ASN A 184 -1.84 3.81 -11.71
C ASN A 184 -0.52 3.77 -12.49
N GLU A 185 0.20 4.88 -12.64
CA GLU A 185 1.48 4.95 -13.33
C GLU A 185 2.53 4.03 -12.69
N MET A 186 2.64 4.06 -11.37
CA MET A 186 3.56 3.19 -10.63
C MET A 186 3.20 1.71 -10.79
N PHE A 187 1.90 1.38 -10.79
CA PHE A 187 1.45 0.01 -11.05
C PHE A 187 1.84 -0.45 -12.45
N TYR A 188 1.58 0.39 -13.46
CA TYR A 188 1.95 0.10 -14.84
C TYR A 188 3.46 -0.14 -14.97
N ARG A 189 4.27 0.74 -14.40
CA ARG A 189 5.73 0.61 -14.46
C ARG A 189 6.23 -0.66 -13.79
N GLU A 190 5.76 -0.96 -12.57
CA GLU A 190 6.25 -2.09 -11.80
C GLU A 190 5.80 -3.44 -12.40
N PHE A 191 4.56 -3.50 -12.91
CA PHE A 191 3.96 -4.77 -13.29
C PHE A 191 3.64 -4.92 -14.76
N LEU A 192 3.64 -3.90 -15.61
CA LEU A 192 3.13 -4.02 -16.98
C LEU A 192 4.08 -3.48 -18.05
N ASP A 193 4.98 -2.56 -17.69
CA ASP A 193 5.99 -2.03 -18.60
C ASP A 193 6.94 -3.17 -19.06
N PRO A 194 6.93 -3.53 -20.36
CA PRO A 194 7.75 -4.61 -20.87
C PRO A 194 9.25 -4.38 -20.69
N GLU A 195 9.72 -3.13 -20.72
CA GLU A 195 11.14 -2.83 -20.54
C GLU A 195 11.58 -3.08 -19.10
N TYR A 196 10.75 -2.65 -18.14
CA TYR A 196 11.04 -2.79 -16.72
C TYR A 196 10.86 -4.24 -16.23
N VAL A 197 9.81 -4.93 -16.67
CA VAL A 197 9.54 -6.33 -16.31
C VAL A 197 10.64 -7.26 -16.82
N HIS A 198 11.04 -7.15 -18.09
CA HIS A 198 12.13 -7.98 -18.61
C HIS A 198 13.44 -7.74 -17.88
N LYS A 199 13.76 -6.48 -17.54
CA LYS A 199 14.96 -6.16 -16.77
C LYS A 199 14.96 -6.83 -15.40
N LYS A 200 13.83 -6.82 -14.68
CA LYS A 200 13.71 -7.51 -13.38
C LYS A 200 13.83 -9.03 -13.50
N GLU A 201 13.26 -9.62 -14.55
CA GLU A 201 13.38 -11.06 -14.82
C GLU A 201 14.83 -11.45 -15.12
N GLU A 202 15.53 -10.67 -15.96
CA GLU A 202 16.96 -10.84 -16.24
C GLU A 202 17.82 -10.68 -14.97
N GLU A 203 17.55 -9.65 -14.14
CA GLU A 203 18.26 -9.41 -12.88
C GLU A 203 18.02 -10.52 -11.86
N ALA A 204 16.81 -11.08 -11.77
CA ALA A 204 16.50 -12.21 -10.90
C ALA A 204 17.19 -13.52 -11.37
N GLU A 205 17.32 -13.72 -12.67
CA GLU A 205 18.09 -14.84 -13.24
C GLU A 205 19.60 -14.70 -12.97
N ILE A 206 20.15 -13.48 -13.07
CA ILE A 206 21.56 -13.19 -12.81
C ILE A 206 21.90 -13.18 -11.31
N GLY A 207 21.01 -12.66 -10.46
CA GLY A 207 21.15 -12.58 -9.00
C GLY A 207 21.18 -13.94 -8.32
N ASN A 208 20.48 -14.95 -8.88
CA ASN A 208 20.60 -16.34 -8.45
C ASN A 208 21.99 -16.96 -8.70
N ALA A 209 22.84 -16.34 -9.53
CA ALA A 209 24.21 -16.79 -9.78
C ALA A 209 25.25 -16.14 -8.84
N ASN A 210 24.96 -14.98 -8.24
CA ASN A 210 25.88 -14.25 -7.37
C ASN A 210 25.14 -13.71 -6.14
N ASN A 211 25.27 -14.42 -5.01
CA ASN A 211 24.62 -14.06 -3.75
C ASN A 211 25.20 -12.76 -3.15
N GLN A 212 24.70 -11.60 -3.57
CA GLN A 212 24.84 -10.32 -2.89
C GLN A 212 23.49 -9.59 -2.87
N PRO A 213 23.05 -9.03 -1.73
CA PRO A 213 21.80 -8.27 -1.65
C PRO A 213 22.06 -6.86 -2.22
N VAL A 214 21.31 -6.43 -3.23
CA VAL A 214 21.57 -5.16 -3.92
C VAL A 214 20.37 -4.22 -3.82
N ALA A 215 20.62 -3.00 -3.34
CA ALA A 215 20.10 -1.66 -3.66
C ALA A 215 18.71 -1.40 -4.30
N GLU A 216 17.74 -2.32 -4.30
CA GLU A 216 16.44 -2.12 -4.96
C GLU A 216 15.62 -0.95 -4.38
N ASP A 217 15.57 -0.78 -3.04
CA ASP A 217 14.83 0.33 -2.40
C ASP A 217 15.40 1.70 -2.81
N GLN A 218 16.74 1.84 -2.87
CA GLN A 218 17.39 3.12 -3.20
C GLN A 218 17.16 3.54 -4.65
N LEU A 219 17.02 2.59 -5.57
CA LEU A 219 16.72 2.86 -6.97
C LEU A 219 15.27 3.28 -7.14
N LEU A 220 14.33 2.62 -6.47
CA LEU A 220 12.93 3.00 -6.54
C LEU A 220 12.69 4.39 -5.92
N ASP A 221 13.28 4.66 -4.75
CA ASP A 221 13.19 5.97 -4.08
C ASP A 221 13.83 7.09 -4.92
N GLN A 222 15.03 6.86 -5.49
CA GLN A 222 15.68 7.85 -6.37
C GLN A 222 14.88 8.13 -7.64
N GLN A 223 14.27 7.10 -8.23
CA GLN A 223 13.47 7.24 -9.46
C GLN A 223 12.10 7.87 -9.20
N ILE A 224 11.56 7.67 -8.01
CA ILE A 224 10.40 8.39 -7.49
C ILE A 224 10.72 9.88 -7.35
N ASP A 225 11.86 10.21 -6.73
CA ASP A 225 12.30 11.61 -6.56
C ASP A 225 12.58 12.30 -7.90
N GLU A 226 13.13 11.59 -8.88
CA GLU A 226 13.35 12.12 -10.24
C GLU A 226 12.04 12.46 -10.96
N LEU A 227 11.01 11.60 -10.83
CA LEU A 227 9.68 11.80 -11.45
C LEU A 227 8.93 13.02 -10.89
N TYR A 228 9.28 13.44 -9.66
CA TYR A 228 8.66 14.56 -8.94
C TYR A 228 9.64 15.71 -8.65
N SER A 229 10.79 15.74 -9.32
CA SER A 229 11.66 16.92 -9.27
C SER A 229 10.90 18.14 -9.82
N GLU A 230 10.95 19.26 -9.09
CA GLU A 230 10.13 20.47 -9.33
C GLU A 230 10.30 21.11 -10.73
N ASP A 231 11.21 20.58 -11.55
CA ASP A 231 11.55 21.12 -12.87
C ASP A 231 10.57 20.73 -13.99
N GLU A 232 9.72 19.70 -13.85
CA GLU A 232 8.73 19.32 -14.88
C GLU A 232 7.29 19.83 -14.63
N LEU A 233 7.00 20.44 -13.47
CA LEU A 233 5.69 21.04 -13.18
C LEU A 233 5.53 22.48 -13.69
N ALA A 234 6.58 23.06 -14.27
CA ALA A 234 6.62 24.48 -14.64
C ALA A 234 5.93 24.84 -15.97
N GLU A 235 5.56 23.88 -16.83
CA GLU A 235 4.98 24.19 -18.15
C GLU A 235 3.44 24.24 -18.20
N ASN A 236 2.73 24.19 -17.07
CA ASN A 236 1.28 24.35 -17.07
C ASN A 236 0.74 25.23 -15.92
N THR A 237 1.43 26.34 -15.67
CA THR A 237 0.92 27.40 -14.78
C THR A 237 0.46 28.59 -15.59
N ASP A 238 -0.77 28.53 -16.09
CA ASP A 238 -1.60 29.73 -16.16
C ASP A 238 -3.05 29.33 -15.83
N ASP A 239 -3.47 29.80 -14.65
CA ASP A 239 -4.85 29.93 -14.18
C ASP A 239 -5.51 28.72 -13.47
N VAL A 240 -5.03 28.37 -12.27
CA VAL A 240 -5.94 27.92 -11.20
C VAL A 240 -5.50 28.51 -9.85
N GLN A 241 -6.41 29.27 -9.24
CA GLN A 241 -6.30 29.83 -7.90
C GLN A 241 -6.06 28.74 -6.85
N ALA A 242 -5.19 29.03 -5.90
CA ALA A 242 -4.94 28.25 -4.69
C ALA A 242 -6.23 27.67 -4.09
N LYS A 243 -6.29 26.34 -4.00
CA LYS A 243 -7.30 25.61 -3.22
C LYS A 243 -6.59 24.63 -2.30
N ASP A 244 -7.07 24.66 -1.06
CA ASP A 244 -6.58 23.97 0.13
C ASP A 244 -6.34 22.48 -0.06
N SER A 245 -5.30 21.99 0.61
CA SER A 245 -4.82 20.59 0.61
C SER A 245 -5.67 19.63 1.47
N ASP A 246 -6.98 19.89 1.61
CA ASP A 246 -7.86 19.21 2.58
C ASP A 246 -8.86 18.19 1.95
N GLU A 247 -8.77 17.89 0.65
CA GLU A 247 -9.78 17.04 -0.05
C GLU A 247 -9.32 15.58 -0.31
N TRP A 248 -8.66 14.91 0.63
CA TRP A 248 -8.23 13.51 0.42
C TRP A 248 -9.15 12.42 1.01
N TYR A 249 -10.12 12.74 1.86
CA TYR A 249 -10.94 11.71 2.50
C TYR A 249 -12.33 12.18 2.96
N GLU A 250 -13.12 12.71 2.02
CA GLU A 250 -14.56 12.74 2.21
C GLU A 250 -15.23 12.08 1.02
N HIS A 251 -15.78 10.87 1.22
CA HIS A 251 -17.15 10.44 0.86
C HIS A 251 -17.27 8.89 0.84
N ILE A 252 -17.55 8.30 2.01
CA ILE A 252 -18.35 7.06 2.14
C ILE A 252 -19.27 7.17 3.36
#